data_AF-A0A3L7R653-F1
#
_entry.id   AF-A0A3L7R653-F1
#
_cell.length_a   1.000
_cell.length_b   1.000
_cell.length_c   1.000
_cell.angle_alpha   90.00
_cell.angle_beta   90.00
_cell.angle_gamma   90.00
#
_symmetry.space_group_name_H-M   'P 1'
#
loop_
_entity.id
_entity.type
_entity.pdbx_description
1 polymer ?
#
loop_
_entity_poly.entity_id
_entity_poly.type
_entity_poly.pdbx_seq_one_letter_code
_entity_poly.pdbx_strand_id
1 'polypeptide(L)'
;MSAAFQVKIWFRVYGSVLQFSATVPRMDLMTTRASSTSLASARREVLPQTRRSLTHKFAINGHEGYLTIGLFDDGRPGEIFIKMSKEGSTLSGLIQGFCRAFSLCLQHGLSHTEACERFRGMRFEPMGGTSNPEIPECSSILDYVARYLQHEFD
;
A
#
# COMPACT_ATOMS: atom_id res chain seq x y z
N MET A 1 22.03 9.65 -37.59
CA MET A 1 22.97 10.51 -36.84
C MET A 1 22.21 11.07 -35.64
N SER A 2 22.43 10.53 -34.45
CA SER A 2 21.69 10.88 -33.21
C SER A 2 22.41 12.03 -32.49
N ALA A 3 21.71 13.11 -32.13
CA ALA A 3 22.29 14.29 -31.51
C ALA A 3 22.05 14.29 -29.98
N ALA A 4 23.12 14.42 -29.19
CA ALA A 4 23.07 14.56 -27.73
C ALA A 4 22.64 15.98 -27.32
N PHE A 5 21.92 16.12 -26.20
CA PHE A 5 21.50 17.43 -25.67
C PHE A 5 22.29 17.81 -24.42
N GLN A 6 22.69 19.07 -24.32
CA GLN A 6 23.47 19.62 -23.21
C GLN A 6 22.54 20.25 -22.17
N VAL A 7 22.71 19.88 -20.90
CA VAL A 7 22.01 20.54 -19.79
C VAL A 7 23.03 21.33 -18.98
N LYS A 8 22.73 22.61 -18.75
CA LYS A 8 23.52 23.52 -17.92
C LYS A 8 22.81 23.76 -16.60
N ILE A 9 23.51 23.49 -15.50
CA ILE A 9 23.00 23.71 -14.15
C ILE A 9 23.91 24.74 -13.47
N TRP A 10 23.28 25.70 -12.80
CA TRP A 10 23.96 26.79 -12.11
C TRP A 10 23.85 26.57 -10.60
N PHE A 11 25.00 26.50 -9.92
CA PHE A 11 25.04 26.47 -8.45
C PHE A 11 25.69 27.76 -7.95
N ARG A 12 25.08 28.37 -6.93
CA ARG A 12 25.61 29.58 -6.26
C ARG A 12 26.17 29.16 -4.90
N VAL A 13 27.46 29.36 -4.69
CA VAL A 13 28.15 29.05 -3.43
C VAL A 13 28.97 30.28 -3.01
N TYR A 14 28.73 30.79 -1.80
CA TYR A 14 29.39 31.97 -1.22
C TYR A 14 29.55 33.15 -2.21
N GLY A 15 28.44 33.53 -2.85
CA GLY A 15 28.40 34.70 -3.75
C GLY A 15 28.93 34.46 -5.17
N SER A 16 29.61 33.34 -5.43
CA SER A 16 30.10 32.97 -6.77
C SER A 16 29.15 31.98 -7.46
N VAL A 17 28.93 32.15 -8.77
CA VAL A 17 28.16 31.21 -9.59
C VAL A 17 29.14 30.28 -10.29
N LEU A 18 28.99 28.97 -10.09
CA LEU A 18 29.69 27.96 -10.87
C LEU A 18 28.72 27.32 -11.86
N GLN A 19 29.12 27.30 -13.12
CA GLN A 19 28.37 26.67 -14.21
C GLN A 19 28.97 25.31 -14.50
N PHE A 20 28.17 24.25 -14.36
CA PHE A 20 28.53 22.90 -14.82
C PHE A 20 27.67 22.53 -16.04
N SER A 21 28.31 22.00 -17.08
CA SER A 21 27.64 21.45 -18.26
C SER A 21 27.81 19.94 -18.24
N ALA A 22 26.72 19.20 -18.32
CA ALA A 22 26.73 17.75 -18.43
C ALA A 22 26.11 17.33 -19.77
N THR A 23 26.80 16.44 -20.49
CA THR A 23 26.28 15.78 -21.69
C THR A 23 25.44 14.59 -21.25
N VAL A 24 24.12 14.66 -21.41
CA VAL A 24 23.25 13.52 -21.10
C VAL A 24 23.08 12.68 -22.37
N PRO A 25 23.53 11.41 -22.40
CA PRO A 25 23.25 10.54 -23.53
C PRO A 25 21.74 10.30 -23.60
N ARG A 26 21.16 10.38 -24.80
CA ARG A 26 19.76 10.01 -25.01
C ARG A 26 19.65 8.50 -24.82
N MET A 27 19.09 8.05 -23.70
CA MET A 27 18.77 6.64 -23.48
C MET A 27 17.68 6.25 -24.49
N ASP A 28 18.00 5.32 -25.39
CA ASP A 28 17.02 4.68 -26.25
C ASP A 28 16.04 3.91 -25.35
N LEU A 29 14.76 4.27 -25.45
CA LEU A 29 13.66 3.63 -24.74
C LEU A 29 13.51 2.19 -25.26
N MET A 30 14.34 1.27 -24.77
CA MET A 30 14.00 -0.16 -24.78
C MET A 30 12.78 -0.31 -23.86
N THR A 31 11.65 -0.65 -24.48
CA THR A 31 10.37 -0.93 -23.83
C THR A 31 10.52 -2.04 -22.79
N THR A 32 10.82 -1.67 -21.56
CA THR A 32 10.23 -2.33 -20.40
C THR A 32 8.79 -1.86 -20.37
N ARG A 33 7.83 -2.76 -20.62
CA ARG A 33 6.40 -2.51 -20.39
C ARG A 33 6.19 -2.29 -18.88
N ALA A 34 6.51 -1.10 -18.39
CA ALA A 34 5.89 -0.58 -17.19
C ALA A 34 4.44 -0.33 -17.58
N SER A 35 3.52 -1.12 -17.02
CA SER A 35 2.09 -0.86 -17.07
C SER A 35 1.85 0.53 -16.47
N SER A 36 1.78 1.54 -17.33
CA SER A 36 1.43 2.90 -16.95
C SER A 36 -0.07 2.94 -16.70
N THR A 37 -0.50 2.45 -15.54
CA THR A 37 -1.85 2.73 -15.05
C THR A 37 -1.92 4.22 -14.80
N SER A 38 -2.59 4.93 -15.69
CA SER A 38 -2.76 6.37 -15.62
C SER A 38 -3.52 6.75 -14.34
N LEU A 39 -2.80 7.24 -13.34
CA LEU A 39 -3.38 7.81 -12.10
C LEU A 39 -4.14 9.13 -12.33
N ALA A 40 -4.34 9.54 -13.59
CA ALA A 40 -4.70 10.91 -13.95
C ALA A 40 -6.20 11.26 -13.86
N SER A 41 -7.13 10.33 -13.64
CA SER A 41 -8.53 10.72 -13.38
C SER A 41 -9.43 9.65 -12.74
N ALA A 42 -8.91 8.79 -11.87
CA ALA A 42 -9.81 7.99 -11.02
C ALA A 42 -10.38 8.92 -9.94
N ARG A 43 -11.52 9.55 -10.24
CA ARG A 43 -12.31 10.31 -9.27
C ARG A 43 -12.48 9.41 -8.04
N ARG A 44 -12.02 9.87 -6.88
CA ARG A 44 -12.13 9.13 -5.62
C ARG A 44 -13.56 8.64 -5.45
N GLU A 45 -13.74 7.33 -5.37
CA GLU A 45 -15.01 6.71 -5.01
C GLU A 45 -15.17 6.85 -3.49
N VAL A 46 -16.13 7.68 -3.07
CA VAL A 46 -16.37 7.94 -1.65
C VAL A 46 -17.41 6.96 -1.15
N LEU A 47 -17.08 6.23 -0.08
CA LEU A 47 -18.02 5.32 0.55
C LEU A 47 -19.19 6.11 1.19
N PRO A 48 -20.42 5.55 1.18
CA PRO A 48 -21.55 6.18 1.82
C PRO A 48 -21.36 6.26 3.35
N GLN A 49 -22.05 7.23 3.97
CA GLN A 49 -21.97 7.47 5.42
C GLN A 49 -22.41 6.24 6.22
N THR A 50 -23.43 5.54 5.74
CA THR A 50 -23.89 4.24 6.26
C THR A 50 -23.59 3.18 5.21
N ARG A 51 -22.87 2.13 5.62
CA ARG A 51 -22.39 1.07 4.74
C ARG A 51 -22.33 -0.25 5.47
N ARG A 52 -22.25 -1.34 4.71
CA ARG A 52 -21.99 -2.67 5.26
C ARG A 52 -20.52 -2.79 5.65
N SER A 53 -20.25 -3.48 6.75
CA SER A 53 -18.89 -3.82 7.15
C SER A 53 -18.81 -5.26 7.63
N LEU A 54 -17.68 -5.90 7.38
CA LEU A 54 -17.30 -7.20 7.92
C LEU A 54 -16.29 -6.96 9.03
N THR A 55 -16.48 -7.60 10.19
CA THR A 55 -15.50 -7.55 11.28
C THR A 55 -15.08 -8.96 11.65
N HIS A 56 -13.77 -9.20 11.57
CA HIS A 56 -13.14 -10.47 11.90
C HIS A 56 -12.23 -10.30 13.11
N LYS A 57 -12.39 -11.17 14.11
CA LYS A 57 -11.47 -11.25 15.24
C LYS A 57 -10.37 -12.25 14.90
N PHE A 58 -9.12 -11.85 15.08
CA PHE A 58 -7.97 -12.71 14.88
C PHE A 58 -7.02 -12.64 16.08
N ALA A 59 -6.15 -13.63 16.20
CA ALA A 59 -5.00 -13.57 17.10
C ALA A 59 -3.76 -14.07 16.36
N ILE A 60 -2.63 -13.38 16.53
CA ILE A 60 -1.32 -13.77 15.97
C ILE A 60 -0.37 -13.90 17.14
N ASN A 61 0.16 -15.10 17.39
CA ASN A 61 1.10 -15.36 18.48
C ASN A 61 0.62 -14.83 19.85
N GLY A 62 -0.68 -14.96 20.13
CA GLY A 62 -1.31 -14.47 21.37
C GLY A 62 -1.66 -12.97 21.38
N HIS A 63 -1.30 -12.21 20.35
CA HIS A 63 -1.72 -10.82 20.15
C HIS A 63 -3.09 -10.79 19.46
N GLU A 64 -4.12 -10.42 20.21
CA GLU A 64 -5.48 -10.32 19.67
C GLU A 64 -5.65 -9.03 18.85
N GLY A 65 -6.38 -9.14 17.75
CA GLY A 65 -6.73 -8.03 16.89
C GLY A 65 -8.12 -8.16 16.29
N TYR A 66 -8.62 -7.03 15.80
CA TYR A 66 -9.87 -6.94 15.05
C TYR A 66 -9.56 -6.30 13.70
N LEU A 67 -9.97 -6.98 12.63
CA LEU A 67 -9.96 -6.46 11.27
C LEU A 67 -11.39 -6.09 10.91
N THR A 68 -11.62 -4.82 10.57
CA THR A 68 -12.90 -4.34 10.07
C THR A 68 -12.74 -3.88 8.63
N ILE A 69 -13.57 -4.40 7.74
CA ILE A 69 -13.55 -4.11 6.31
C ILE A 69 -14.86 -3.41 5.96
N GLY A 70 -14.78 -2.16 5.50
CA GLY A 70 -15.93 -1.43 4.99
C GLY A 70 -16.13 -1.76 3.52
N LEU A 71 -17.37 -2.11 3.16
CA LEU A 71 -17.73 -2.51 1.80
C LEU A 71 -18.38 -1.35 1.05
N PHE A 72 -18.15 -1.32 -0.25
CA PHE A 72 -18.98 -0.60 -1.21
C PHE A 72 -20.34 -1.29 -1.37
N ASP A 73 -21.29 -0.61 -2.01
CA ASP A 73 -22.64 -1.14 -2.24
C ASP A 73 -22.64 -2.37 -3.18
N ASP A 74 -21.59 -2.51 -4.00
CA ASP A 74 -21.35 -3.66 -4.87
C ASP A 74 -20.67 -4.85 -4.16
N GLY A 75 -20.35 -4.71 -2.87
CA GLY A 75 -19.69 -5.74 -2.07
C GLY A 75 -18.17 -5.75 -2.14
N ARG A 76 -17.53 -4.88 -2.95
CA ARG A 76 -16.07 -4.75 -2.97
C ARG A 76 -15.55 -4.13 -1.67
N PRO A 77 -14.33 -4.48 -1.21
CA PRO A 77 -13.70 -3.83 -0.07
C PRO A 77 -13.29 -2.40 -0.45
N GLY A 78 -13.72 -1.41 0.34
CA GLY A 78 -13.43 0.01 0.12
C GLY A 78 -12.58 0.68 1.20
N GLU A 79 -12.52 0.08 2.38
CA GLU A 79 -11.65 0.54 3.46
C GLU A 79 -11.36 -0.61 4.43
N ILE A 80 -10.23 -0.50 5.11
CA ILE A 80 -9.82 -1.44 6.15
C ILE A 80 -9.43 -0.68 7.42
N PHE A 81 -9.72 -1.29 8.56
CA PHE A 81 -9.27 -0.84 9.87
C PHE A 81 -8.77 -2.04 10.65
N ILE A 82 -7.65 -1.84 11.33
CA ILE A 82 -7.05 -2.86 12.18
C ILE A 82 -6.90 -2.26 13.56
N LYS A 83 -7.40 -2.97 14.56
CA LYS A 83 -7.23 -2.63 15.97
C LYS A 83 -6.57 -3.79 16.68
N MET A 84 -5.35 -3.58 17.17
CA MET A 84 -4.64 -4.58 17.98
C MET A 84 -4.81 -4.29 19.47
N SER A 85 -4.92 -5.36 20.26
CA SER A 85 -4.89 -5.32 21.71
C SER A 85 -3.43 -5.38 22.19
N LYS A 86 -3.10 -4.60 23.22
CA LYS A 86 -1.81 -4.64 23.93
C LYS A 86 -0.57 -4.26 23.10
N GLU A 87 -0.75 -3.62 21.95
CA GLU A 87 0.37 -3.07 21.19
C GLU A 87 0.78 -1.67 21.65
N GLY A 88 2.08 -1.37 21.55
CA GLY A 88 2.62 -0.05 21.81
C GLY A 88 2.00 1.02 20.89
N SER A 89 1.99 2.27 21.35
CA SER A 89 1.41 3.41 20.60
C SER A 89 2.06 3.61 19.24
N THR A 90 3.35 3.30 19.10
CA THR A 90 4.10 3.39 17.85
C THR A 90 3.56 2.41 16.80
N LEU A 91 3.40 1.13 17.14
CA LEU A 91 2.91 0.13 16.19
C LEU A 91 1.43 0.38 15.86
N SER A 92 0.60 0.68 16.87
CA SER A 92 -0.80 1.04 16.66
C SER A 92 -0.95 2.25 15.74
N GLY A 93 -0.12 3.28 15.92
CA GLY A 93 -0.10 4.46 15.05
C GLY A 93 0.29 4.13 13.61
N LEU A 94 1.32 3.30 13.42
CA LEU A 94 1.75 2.87 12.08
C LEU A 94 0.66 2.05 11.39
N ILE A 95 0.01 1.13 12.10
CA ILE A 95 -1.10 0.33 11.59
C ILE A 95 -2.27 1.23 11.18
N GLN A 96 -2.64 2.21 12.00
CA GLN A 96 -3.71 3.16 11.65
C GLN A 96 -3.36 4.01 10.42
N GLY A 97 -2.10 4.46 10.33
CA GLY A 97 -1.58 5.17 9.16
C GLY A 97 -1.65 4.31 7.90
N PHE A 98 -1.23 3.06 7.99
CA PHE A 98 -1.34 2.07 6.92
C PHE A 98 -2.80 1.85 6.49
N CYS A 99 -3.71 1.60 7.45
CA CYS A 99 -5.13 1.39 7.18
C CYS A 99 -5.73 2.57 6.41
N ARG A 100 -5.39 3.80 6.79
CA ARG A 100 -5.84 5.01 6.10
C ARG A 100 -5.28 5.11 4.69
N ALA A 101 -3.98 4.85 4.51
CA ALA A 101 -3.34 4.88 3.20
C ALA A 101 -3.93 3.81 2.26
N PHE A 102 -4.07 2.58 2.76
CA PHE A 102 -4.64 1.46 2.00
C PHE A 102 -6.09 1.72 1.59
N SER A 103 -6.91 2.25 2.50
CA SER A 103 -8.30 2.64 2.21
C SER A 103 -8.38 3.71 1.13
N LEU A 104 -7.46 4.70 1.14
CA LEU A 104 -7.38 5.68 0.06
C LEU A 104 -7.00 5.02 -1.28
N CYS A 105 -6.05 4.10 -1.28
CA CYS A 105 -5.67 3.38 -2.50
C CYS A 105 -6.86 2.60 -3.10
N LEU A 106 -7.63 1.89 -2.27
CA LEU A 106 -8.84 1.19 -2.71
C LEU A 106 -9.87 2.16 -3.32
N GLN A 107 -10.11 3.30 -2.65
CA GLN A 107 -11.03 4.35 -3.13
C GLN A 107 -10.57 5.04 -4.42
N HIS A 108 -9.28 4.98 -4.74
CA HIS A 108 -8.70 5.48 -5.99
C HIS A 108 -8.62 4.41 -7.09
N GLY A 109 -9.19 3.22 -6.86
CA GLY A 109 -9.32 2.18 -7.87
C GLY A 109 -8.18 1.15 -7.87
N LEU A 110 -7.36 1.09 -6.82
CA LEU A 110 -6.45 -0.05 -6.66
C LEU A 110 -7.28 -1.32 -6.42
N SER A 111 -7.06 -2.36 -7.23
CA SER A 111 -7.72 -3.64 -7.02
C SER A 111 -7.22 -4.29 -5.73
N HIS A 112 -8.12 -4.95 -4.98
CA HIS A 112 -7.75 -5.61 -3.74
C HIS A 112 -6.76 -6.75 -3.98
N THR A 113 -6.89 -7.49 -5.09
CA THR A 113 -5.97 -8.56 -5.50
C THR A 113 -4.55 -8.04 -5.70
N GLU A 114 -4.36 -6.98 -6.50
CA GLU A 114 -3.03 -6.38 -6.71
C GLU A 114 -2.47 -5.81 -5.41
N ALA A 115 -3.32 -5.20 -4.58
CA ALA A 115 -2.89 -4.69 -3.28
C ALA A 115 -2.37 -5.84 -2.40
N CYS A 116 -3.12 -6.93 -2.27
CA CYS A 116 -2.76 -8.08 -1.45
C CYS A 116 -1.46 -8.75 -1.91
N GLU A 117 -1.25 -8.87 -3.22
CA GLU A 117 -0.02 -9.44 -3.78
C GLU A 117 1.24 -8.67 -3.35
N ARG A 118 1.15 -7.34 -3.22
CA ARG A 118 2.29 -6.50 -2.83
C ARG A 118 2.62 -6.56 -1.34
N PHE A 119 1.64 -6.84 -0.49
CA PHE A 119 1.83 -6.89 0.97
C PHE A 119 2.08 -8.31 1.49
N ARG A 120 1.79 -9.35 0.68
CA ARG A 120 2.08 -10.74 1.03
C ARG A 120 3.58 -10.94 1.27
N GLY A 121 3.92 -11.65 2.34
CA GLY A 121 5.29 -11.97 2.70
C GLY A 121 6.07 -10.82 3.35
N MET A 122 5.44 -9.68 3.65
CA MET A 122 6.05 -8.68 4.52
C MET A 122 6.31 -9.26 5.91
N ARG A 123 7.50 -8.96 6.44
CA ARG A 123 8.00 -9.51 7.71
C ARG A 123 8.20 -8.41 8.74
N PHE A 124 7.43 -8.50 9.82
CA PHE A 124 7.61 -7.70 11.03
C PHE A 124 6.75 -8.29 12.16
N GLU A 125 7.12 -8.01 13.41
CA GLU A 125 6.37 -8.46 14.59
C GLU A 125 5.04 -7.70 14.77
N PRO A 126 3.95 -8.36 15.19
CA PRO A 126 3.83 -9.77 15.56
C PRO A 126 3.70 -10.70 14.35
N MET A 127 4.42 -11.83 14.40
CA MET A 127 4.35 -12.93 13.43
C MET A 127 4.21 -14.30 14.11
N GLY A 128 3.79 -15.32 13.35
CA GLY A 128 3.69 -16.69 13.85
C GLY A 128 2.31 -17.31 13.60
N GLY A 129 1.94 -18.25 14.48
CA GLY A 129 0.68 -18.98 14.39
C GLY A 129 -0.53 -18.09 14.65
N THR A 130 -1.63 -18.34 13.93
CA THR A 130 -2.86 -17.57 14.07
C THR A 130 -4.02 -18.39 14.62
N SER A 131 -5.08 -17.71 15.06
CA SER A 131 -6.33 -18.36 15.49
C SER A 131 -7.24 -18.79 14.32
N ASN A 132 -6.93 -18.39 13.09
CA ASN A 132 -7.75 -18.72 11.92
C ASN A 132 -7.25 -20.03 11.29
N PRO A 133 -8.08 -21.09 11.21
CA PRO A 133 -7.67 -22.36 10.60
C PRO A 133 -7.31 -22.25 9.11
N GLU A 134 -7.85 -21.27 8.39
CA GLU A 134 -7.58 -21.05 6.97
C GLU A 134 -6.23 -20.37 6.74
N ILE A 135 -5.73 -19.63 7.74
CA ILE A 135 -4.45 -18.93 7.70
C ILE A 135 -3.66 -19.33 8.95
N PRO A 136 -3.13 -20.57 9.01
CA PRO A 136 -2.55 -21.12 10.22
C PRO A 136 -1.31 -20.35 10.70
N GLU A 137 -0.57 -19.72 9.79
CA GLU A 137 0.60 -18.91 10.08
C GLU A 137 0.67 -17.65 9.20
N CYS A 138 1.27 -16.58 9.74
CA CYS A 138 1.54 -15.35 9.00
C CYS A 138 2.90 -14.76 9.35
N SER A 139 3.51 -14.08 8.38
CA SER A 139 4.81 -13.41 8.56
C SER A 139 4.72 -12.00 9.15
N SER A 140 3.51 -11.45 9.24
CA SER A 140 3.18 -10.19 9.91
C SER A 140 1.68 -9.95 9.96
N ILE A 141 1.23 -8.90 10.67
CA ILE A 141 -0.17 -8.44 10.62
C ILE A 141 -0.59 -8.06 9.19
N LEU A 142 0.28 -7.38 8.41
CA LEU A 142 -0.08 -6.98 7.04
C LEU A 142 -0.19 -8.19 6.11
N ASP A 143 0.72 -9.17 6.25
CA ASP A 143 0.64 -10.44 5.52
C ASP A 143 -0.65 -11.20 5.87
N TYR A 144 -1.02 -11.24 7.15
CA TYR A 144 -2.29 -11.84 7.58
C TYR A 144 -3.50 -11.16 6.93
N VAL A 145 -3.55 -9.83 6.97
CA VAL A 145 -4.66 -9.06 6.39
C VAL A 145 -4.73 -9.24 4.87
N ALA A 146 -3.60 -9.25 4.18
CA ALA A 146 -3.55 -9.50 2.74
C ALA A 146 -4.08 -10.91 2.40
N ARG A 147 -3.70 -11.94 3.16
CA ARG A 147 -4.21 -13.31 2.97
C ARG A 147 -5.70 -13.42 3.28
N TYR A 148 -6.15 -12.76 4.34
CA TYR A 148 -7.57 -12.74 4.71
C TYR A 148 -8.44 -12.05 3.66
N LEU A 149 -8.02 -10.87 3.19
CA LEU A 149 -8.70 -10.15 2.12
C LEU A 149 -8.74 -10.96 0.83
N GLN A 150 -7.66 -11.68 0.53
CA GLN A 150 -7.67 -12.53 -0.65
C GLN A 150 -8.66 -13.69 -0.48
N HIS A 151 -8.64 -14.38 0.67
CA HIS A 151 -9.52 -15.53 0.90
C HIS A 151 -11.02 -15.17 0.92
N GLU A 152 -11.36 -13.99 1.44
CA GLU A 152 -12.76 -13.55 1.58
C GLU A 152 -13.36 -12.99 0.26
N PHE A 153 -12.52 -12.46 -0.65
CA PHE A 153 -13.00 -11.72 -1.84
C PHE A 153 -12.54 -12.28 -3.21
N ASP A 154 -11.63 -13.28 -3.27
CA ASP A 154 -11.31 -14.04 -4.52
C ASP A 154 -12.34 -15.14 -4.84
#